data_AF-A0A0S8HPL1-F1
#
_entry.id   AF-A0A0S8HPL1-F1
#
_cell.length_a   1.000
_cell.length_b   1.000
_cell.length_c   1.000
_cell.angle_alpha   90.00
_cell.angle_beta   90.00
_cell.angle_gamma   90.00
#
_symmetry.space_group_name_H-M   'P 1'
#
loop_
_entity.id
_entity.type
_entity.pdbx_description
1 polymer ?
#
loop_
_entity_poly.entity_id
_entity_poly.type
_entity_poly.pdbx_seq_one_letter_code
_entity_poly.pdbx_strand_id
1 'polypeptide(L)'
;MRQANPAAIAGILAAVLWLGPARPAPAAVYQLDMNDAASPTWSGFAGVLRTTLYNPAPGYGWTSSPQYAQDQGGQGGLNDMLRDFHSDQDKRTFLADLSPGAYTVALYFRHDASAHDNIQVWAEGNLVLPDVDVPQATTVTQFFAISVSDGQLALDIDDPDPPGGALDADWILNGIVIVPEPAAAALLAAGFPALLRRRRKA
;
A
#
# COMPACT_ATOMS: atom_id res chain seq x y z
N MET A 1 38.34 -9.23 73.31
CA MET A 1 37.96 -10.27 72.32
C MET A 1 36.68 -9.78 71.64
N ARG A 2 36.80 -9.07 70.51
CA ARG A 2 36.55 -9.58 69.14
C ARG A 2 35.31 -10.48 69.04
N GLN A 3 34.21 -9.97 68.48
CA GLN A 3 33.75 -10.33 67.13
C GLN A 3 32.61 -9.38 66.68
N ALA A 4 32.51 -9.20 65.36
CA ALA A 4 31.84 -8.10 64.67
C ALA A 4 30.39 -8.42 64.22
N ASN A 5 29.62 -7.32 64.06
CA ASN A 5 28.47 -6.99 63.18
C ASN A 5 28.24 -7.86 61.91
N PRO A 6 27.06 -7.82 61.20
CA PRO A 6 26.22 -6.62 61.00
C PRO A 6 24.68 -6.78 60.80
N ALA A 7 24.05 -5.62 60.64
CA ALA A 7 22.68 -5.31 60.25
C ALA A 7 22.19 -5.93 58.93
N ALA A 8 20.86 -6.14 58.82
CA ALA A 8 20.17 -6.31 57.56
C ALA A 8 19.45 -5.00 57.20
N ILE A 9 20.03 -4.24 56.28
CA ILE A 9 19.39 -3.13 55.57
C ILE A 9 18.57 -3.76 54.44
N ALA A 10 17.25 -3.55 54.45
CA ALA A 10 16.37 -3.92 53.36
C ALA A 10 16.69 -3.05 52.14
N GLY A 11 17.36 -3.64 51.14
CA GLY A 11 17.62 -3.02 49.86
C GLY A 11 16.32 -2.89 49.06
N ILE A 12 15.92 -1.64 48.78
CA ILE A 12 14.98 -1.32 47.71
C ILE A 12 15.67 -1.69 46.40
N LEU A 13 15.14 -2.72 45.72
CA LEU A 13 15.46 -3.01 44.33
C LEU A 13 15.01 -1.81 43.48
N ALA A 14 15.95 -0.94 43.12
CA ALA A 14 15.77 -0.05 41.99
C ALA A 14 15.75 -0.92 40.73
N ALA A 15 14.55 -1.20 40.21
CA ALA A 15 14.39 -1.67 38.85
C ALA A 15 14.83 -0.54 37.91
N VAL A 16 16.11 -0.53 37.53
CA VAL A 16 16.58 0.22 36.38
C VAL A 16 15.98 -0.47 35.16
N LEU A 17 14.78 -0.03 34.75
CA LEU A 17 14.24 -0.32 33.43
C LEU A 17 15.23 0.27 32.42
N TRP A 18 16.04 -0.60 31.85
CA TRP A 18 16.78 -0.30 30.63
C TRP A 18 15.73 -0.13 29.53
N LEU A 19 15.25 1.09 29.34
CA LEU A 19 14.55 1.49 28.12
C LEU A 19 15.60 1.45 27.01
N GLY A 20 15.79 0.26 26.42
CA GLY A 20 16.42 0.15 25.11
C GLY A 20 15.70 1.09 24.13
N PRO A 21 16.32 1.46 23.00
CA PRO A 21 15.64 2.28 22.00
C PRO A 21 14.26 1.69 21.74
N ALA A 22 13.22 2.51 21.87
CA ALA A 22 11.84 2.08 21.70
C ALA A 22 11.78 1.20 20.45
N ARG A 23 11.32 -0.05 20.60
CA ARG A 23 11.14 -0.94 19.47
C ARG A 23 10.30 -0.17 18.45
N PRO A 24 10.78 0.07 17.21
CA PRO A 24 9.97 0.73 16.21
C PRO A 24 8.63 0.00 16.12
N ALA A 25 7.53 0.75 16.05
CA ALA A 25 6.24 0.16 15.77
C ALA A 25 6.38 -0.71 14.51
N PRO A 26 5.71 -1.89 14.45
CA PRO A 26 5.78 -2.70 13.25
C PRO A 26 5.30 -1.87 12.06
N ALA A 27 6.14 -1.77 11.03
CA ALA A 27 5.77 -1.12 9.78
C ALA A 27 4.53 -1.81 9.19
N ALA A 28 3.55 -1.02 8.76
CA ALA A 28 2.32 -1.55 8.21
C ALA A 28 2.57 -2.13 6.81
N VAL A 29 1.81 -3.16 6.46
CA VAL A 29 1.73 -3.73 5.12
C VAL A 29 0.32 -3.46 4.62
N TYR A 30 0.20 -2.83 3.45
CA TYR A 30 -1.09 -2.66 2.79
C TYR A 30 -1.15 -3.56 1.55
N GLN A 31 -2.30 -4.21 1.38
CA GLN A 31 -2.69 -4.96 0.21
C GLN A 31 -4.11 -4.52 -0.11
N LEU A 32 -4.25 -3.66 -1.12
CA LEU A 32 -5.46 -2.90 -1.38
C LEU A 32 -5.96 -3.20 -2.79
N ASP A 33 -7.25 -3.49 -2.88
CA ASP A 33 -7.96 -3.86 -4.09
C ASP A 33 -8.95 -2.72 -4.43
N MET A 34 -8.85 -2.14 -5.63
CA MET A 34 -9.65 -0.97 -6.02
C MET A 34 -11.01 -1.41 -6.57
N ASN A 35 -11.84 -1.92 -5.67
CA ASN A 35 -13.15 -2.51 -5.97
C ASN A 35 -14.19 -1.50 -6.50
N ASP A 36 -15.01 -1.95 -7.45
CA ASP A 36 -16.36 -1.42 -7.58
C ASP A 36 -17.28 -1.96 -6.45
N ALA A 37 -18.39 -1.26 -6.18
CA ALA A 37 -19.26 -1.49 -5.02
C ALA A 37 -19.83 -2.92 -4.91
N ALA A 38 -19.98 -3.62 -6.03
CA ALA A 38 -20.53 -4.99 -6.07
C ALA A 38 -19.45 -6.08 -6.28
N SER A 39 -18.19 -5.68 -6.46
CA SER A 39 -17.12 -6.61 -6.84
C SER A 39 -16.60 -7.44 -5.67
N PRO A 40 -16.21 -8.71 -5.90
CA PRO A 40 -15.49 -9.48 -4.91
C PRO A 40 -14.12 -8.85 -4.62
N THR A 41 -13.74 -8.75 -3.36
CA THR A 41 -12.36 -8.39 -2.99
C THR A 41 -11.45 -9.60 -3.11
N TRP A 42 -10.27 -9.41 -3.69
CA TRP A 42 -9.26 -10.46 -3.78
C TRP A 42 -8.85 -10.98 -2.40
N SER A 43 -8.78 -12.30 -2.28
CA SER A 43 -8.49 -12.95 -1.00
C SER A 43 -7.16 -12.48 -0.43
N GLY A 44 -7.21 -11.88 0.77
CA GLY A 44 -6.04 -11.36 1.49
C GLY A 44 -5.84 -9.85 1.33
N PHE A 45 -6.61 -9.20 0.46
CA PHE A 45 -6.59 -7.75 0.26
C PHE A 45 -7.76 -7.10 1.02
N ALA A 46 -7.63 -5.80 1.26
CA ALA A 46 -8.73 -4.96 1.70
C ALA A 46 -9.35 -4.26 0.49
N GLY A 47 -10.67 -4.37 0.34
CA GLY A 47 -11.41 -3.69 -0.71
C GLY A 47 -11.51 -2.20 -0.43
N VAL A 48 -11.16 -1.39 -1.43
CA VAL A 48 -11.20 0.06 -1.43
C VAL A 48 -12.20 0.47 -2.49
N LEU A 49 -13.31 1.06 -2.08
CA LEU A 49 -14.25 1.68 -2.99
C LEU A 49 -13.76 3.08 -3.35
N ARG A 50 -14.24 3.66 -4.44
CA ARG A 50 -14.04 5.10 -4.73
C ARG A 50 -14.56 6.01 -3.60
N THR A 51 -15.51 5.54 -2.81
CA THR A 51 -16.05 6.23 -1.63
C THR A 51 -15.31 5.92 -0.33
N THR A 52 -14.28 5.05 -0.36
CA THR A 52 -13.37 4.85 0.77
C THR A 52 -12.45 6.06 0.88
N LEU A 53 -13.01 7.14 1.44
CA LEU A 53 -12.26 8.32 1.79
C LEU A 53 -11.33 8.04 2.96
N TYR A 54 -10.19 8.74 3.01
CA TYR A 54 -9.20 8.57 4.07
C TYR A 54 -9.85 8.63 5.45
N ASN A 55 -9.53 7.62 6.25
CA ASN A 55 -9.96 7.52 7.63
C ASN A 55 -8.79 7.01 8.47
N PRO A 56 -8.43 7.69 9.57
CA PRO A 56 -7.30 7.29 10.42
C PRO A 56 -7.51 5.95 11.15
N ALA A 57 -8.74 5.44 11.21
CA ALA A 57 -9.01 4.14 11.83
C ALA A 57 -8.51 2.95 10.98
N PRO A 58 -8.88 2.81 9.69
CA PRO A 58 -8.22 1.87 8.78
C PRO A 58 -6.83 2.36 8.33
N GLY A 59 -6.56 3.66 8.43
CA GLY A 59 -5.27 4.27 8.11
C GLY A 59 -5.03 4.45 6.61
N TYR A 60 -6.07 4.40 5.77
CA TYR A 60 -5.92 4.63 4.34
C TYR A 60 -7.21 5.17 3.70
N GLY A 61 -7.09 5.64 2.46
CA GLY A 61 -8.21 6.00 1.60
C GLY A 61 -7.91 7.19 0.70
N TRP A 62 -8.86 7.51 -0.18
CA TRP A 62 -8.78 8.65 -1.07
C TRP A 62 -9.02 9.97 -0.35
N THR A 63 -8.34 11.04 -0.73
CA THR A 63 -8.65 12.41 -0.21
C THR A 63 -9.96 12.95 -0.78
N SER A 64 -10.30 12.51 -1.99
CA SER A 64 -11.54 12.79 -2.70
C SER A 64 -11.87 11.60 -3.58
N SER A 65 -13.17 11.31 -3.77
CA SER A 65 -13.58 10.13 -4.52
C SER A 65 -13.18 10.23 -5.99
N PRO A 66 -12.47 9.21 -6.54
CA PRO A 66 -12.39 9.03 -7.98
C PRO A 66 -13.79 9.02 -8.60
N GLN A 67 -13.87 9.53 -9.83
CA GLN A 67 -15.11 9.67 -10.55
C GLN A 67 -15.74 8.32 -10.85
N TYR A 68 -14.92 7.35 -11.28
CA TYR A 68 -15.39 6.04 -11.73
C TYR A 68 -14.72 4.89 -10.96
N ALA A 69 -15.48 3.80 -10.88
CA ALA A 69 -15.02 2.47 -10.51
C ALA A 69 -15.69 1.49 -11.47
N GLN A 70 -14.98 0.46 -11.91
CA GLN A 70 -15.50 -0.50 -12.87
C GLN A 70 -15.03 -1.91 -12.56
N ASP A 71 -15.98 -2.85 -12.59
CA ASP A 71 -15.75 -4.29 -12.63
C ASP A 71 -15.89 -4.79 -14.07
N GLN A 72 -14.81 -5.31 -14.65
CA GLN A 72 -14.82 -5.90 -16.01
C GLN A 72 -15.10 -7.41 -16.02
N GLY A 73 -15.34 -8.01 -14.85
CA GLY A 73 -15.61 -9.44 -14.69
C GLY A 73 -14.33 -10.26 -14.54
N GLY A 74 -14.44 -11.45 -13.93
CA GLY A 74 -13.34 -12.42 -13.81
C GLY A 74 -13.01 -13.17 -15.10
N GLN A 75 -13.08 -12.52 -16.27
CA GLN A 75 -12.78 -13.17 -17.54
C GLN A 75 -11.30 -13.59 -17.61
N GLY A 76 -11.01 -14.66 -18.36
CA GLY A 76 -9.63 -15.08 -18.63
C GLY A 76 -8.85 -15.69 -17.45
N GLY A 77 -9.49 -15.97 -16.31
CA GLY A 77 -8.82 -16.55 -15.13
C GLY A 77 -7.99 -15.54 -14.34
N LEU A 78 -8.26 -14.24 -14.53
CA LEU A 78 -7.71 -13.16 -13.71
C LEU A 78 -8.17 -13.32 -12.26
N ASN A 79 -7.34 -12.82 -11.34
CA ASN A 79 -7.73 -12.74 -9.94
C ASN A 79 -8.76 -11.60 -9.72
N ASP A 80 -9.41 -11.59 -8.57
CA ASP A 80 -10.45 -10.58 -8.28
C ASP A 80 -9.89 -9.15 -8.17
N MET A 81 -8.58 -8.94 -8.05
CA MET A 81 -8.00 -7.59 -8.02
C MET A 81 -7.89 -6.99 -9.43
N LEU A 82 -7.57 -7.81 -10.44
CA LEU A 82 -7.31 -7.33 -11.80
C LEU A 82 -8.58 -7.14 -12.64
N ARG A 83 -9.75 -7.47 -12.09
CA ARG A 83 -11.05 -7.21 -12.73
C ARG A 83 -11.60 -5.83 -12.36
N ASP A 84 -11.13 -5.23 -11.26
CA ASP A 84 -11.63 -3.96 -10.78
C ASP A 84 -10.60 -2.86 -10.95
N PHE A 85 -11.05 -1.64 -11.21
CA PHE A 85 -10.20 -0.45 -11.16
C PHE A 85 -10.99 0.79 -10.80
N HIS A 86 -10.30 1.78 -10.25
CA HIS A 86 -10.74 3.16 -10.20
C HIS A 86 -10.17 3.95 -11.37
N SER A 87 -10.91 4.97 -11.84
CA SER A 87 -10.42 5.91 -12.84
C SER A 87 -10.96 7.32 -12.65
N ASP A 88 -10.22 8.29 -13.19
CA ASP A 88 -10.59 9.71 -13.21
C ASP A 88 -9.74 10.45 -14.26
N GLN A 89 -10.22 11.62 -14.70
CA GLN A 89 -9.48 12.57 -15.54
C GLN A 89 -8.73 13.61 -14.71
N ASP A 90 -9.20 13.83 -13.48
CA ASP A 90 -8.48 14.67 -12.54
C ASP A 90 -7.49 13.84 -11.74
N LYS A 91 -6.37 14.46 -11.38
CA LYS A 91 -5.49 13.95 -10.32
C LYS A 91 -6.26 13.61 -9.04
N ARG A 92 -6.01 12.41 -8.48
CA ARG A 92 -6.50 12.00 -7.15
C ARG A 92 -5.36 11.55 -6.26
N THR A 93 -5.52 11.81 -4.96
CA THR A 93 -4.54 11.42 -3.94
C THR A 93 -5.08 10.29 -3.08
N PHE A 94 -4.30 9.21 -2.96
CA PHE A 94 -4.50 8.15 -2.01
C PHE A 94 -3.54 8.30 -0.83
N LEU A 95 -4.05 8.21 0.39
CA LEU A 95 -3.26 8.30 1.62
C LEU A 95 -3.15 6.92 2.29
N ALA A 96 -2.00 6.63 2.87
CA ALA A 96 -1.76 5.44 3.66
C ALA A 96 -0.85 5.74 4.87
N ASP A 97 -1.37 5.58 6.08
CA ASP A 97 -0.65 5.76 7.34
C ASP A 97 0.42 4.67 7.47
N LEU A 98 1.69 5.08 7.51
CA LEU A 98 2.85 4.21 7.54
C LEU A 98 3.83 4.73 8.59
N SER A 99 4.35 3.85 9.44
CA SER A 99 5.44 4.27 10.34
C SER A 99 6.61 4.81 9.51
N PRO A 100 7.33 5.87 9.96
CA PRO A 100 8.47 6.38 9.22
C PRO A 100 9.48 5.28 8.88
N GLY A 101 9.88 5.19 7.62
CA GLY A 101 10.70 4.09 7.11
C GLY A 101 10.75 4.01 5.59
N ALA A 102 11.53 3.05 5.09
CA ALA A 102 11.64 2.76 3.66
C ALA A 102 10.67 1.64 3.26
N TYR A 103 10.03 1.82 2.11
CA TYR A 103 9.01 0.92 1.58
C TYR A 103 9.24 0.69 0.08
N THR A 104 8.79 -0.45 -0.42
CA THR A 104 8.49 -0.65 -1.83
C THR A 104 6.98 -0.62 -2.03
N VAL A 105 6.56 0.17 -3.02
CA VAL A 105 5.17 0.25 -3.48
C VAL A 105 5.08 -0.48 -4.81
N ALA A 106 4.07 -1.35 -4.94
CA ALA A 106 3.68 -1.97 -6.19
C ALA A 106 2.30 -1.47 -6.59
N LEU A 107 2.16 -1.02 -7.84
CA LEU A 107 0.91 -0.58 -8.43
C LEU A 107 0.55 -1.49 -9.59
N TYR A 108 -0.73 -1.83 -9.69
CA TYR A 108 -1.26 -2.75 -10.69
C TYR A 108 -2.25 -2.03 -11.58
N PHE A 109 -2.07 -2.21 -12.90
CA PHE A 109 -2.85 -1.57 -13.94
C PHE A 109 -3.31 -2.61 -14.96
N ARG A 110 -4.59 -2.57 -15.31
CA ARG A 110 -5.22 -3.38 -16.36
C ARG A 110 -6.61 -2.84 -16.67
N HIS A 111 -6.88 -2.69 -17.97
CA HIS A 111 -8.22 -2.54 -18.52
C HIS A 111 -8.36 -3.47 -19.73
N ASP A 112 -9.43 -4.25 -19.79
CA ASP A 112 -9.66 -5.25 -20.84
C ASP A 112 -10.16 -4.64 -22.15
N ALA A 113 -10.89 -3.52 -22.08
CA ALA A 113 -11.56 -2.92 -23.23
C ALA A 113 -10.77 -1.80 -23.91
N SER A 114 -9.91 -1.11 -23.17
CA SER A 114 -9.13 0.04 -23.67
C SER A 114 -7.67 -0.03 -23.26
N ALA A 115 -6.83 0.65 -24.03
CA ALA A 115 -5.47 0.98 -23.62
C ALA A 115 -5.46 2.37 -22.97
N HIS A 116 -4.55 2.59 -22.04
CA HIS A 116 -4.26 3.87 -21.40
C HIS A 116 -2.78 4.18 -21.56
N ASP A 117 -2.41 5.45 -21.54
CA ASP A 117 -1.04 5.92 -21.69
C ASP A 117 -0.79 7.12 -20.80
N ASN A 118 0.48 7.54 -20.68
CA ASN A 118 0.87 8.76 -19.97
C ASN A 118 0.40 8.86 -18.50
N ILE A 119 0.04 7.74 -17.87
CA ILE A 119 -0.34 7.73 -16.46
C ILE A 119 0.90 8.09 -15.63
N GLN A 120 0.76 9.14 -14.83
CA GLN A 120 1.80 9.62 -13.94
C GLN A 120 1.51 9.28 -12.49
N VAL A 121 2.56 8.91 -11.77
CA VAL A 121 2.49 8.64 -10.33
C VAL A 121 3.48 9.51 -9.59
N TRP A 122 2.96 10.23 -8.61
CA TRP A 122 3.75 11.01 -7.67
C TRP A 122 3.66 10.38 -6.28
N ALA A 123 4.78 10.31 -5.58
CA ALA A 123 4.84 9.87 -4.19
C ALA A 123 5.59 10.93 -3.37
N GLU A 124 5.00 11.36 -2.25
CA GLU A 124 5.60 12.40 -1.40
C GLU A 124 5.93 13.70 -2.17
N GLY A 125 5.09 14.04 -3.16
CA GLY A 125 5.28 15.20 -4.03
C GLY A 125 6.40 15.06 -5.09
N ASN A 126 6.97 13.86 -5.27
CA ASN A 126 7.98 13.58 -6.29
C ASN A 126 7.41 12.68 -7.39
N LEU A 127 7.65 13.02 -8.65
CA LEU A 127 7.27 12.17 -9.78
C LEU A 127 8.13 10.91 -9.77
N VAL A 128 7.51 9.77 -9.48
CA VAL A 128 8.20 8.47 -9.35
C VAL A 128 7.99 7.57 -10.57
N LEU A 129 6.85 7.70 -11.25
CA LEU A 129 6.59 7.06 -12.53
C LEU A 129 6.11 8.15 -13.51
N PRO A 130 6.95 8.57 -14.47
CA PRO A 130 6.64 9.69 -15.35
C PRO A 130 5.75 9.32 -16.53
N ASP A 131 5.61 8.02 -16.81
CA ASP A 131 4.94 7.50 -18.01
C ASP A 131 4.64 6.01 -17.79
N VAL A 132 3.36 5.67 -17.59
CA VAL A 132 2.89 4.29 -17.46
C VAL A 132 1.88 4.00 -18.56
N ASP A 133 2.36 3.35 -19.60
CA ASP A 133 1.51 2.81 -20.66
C ASP A 133 0.89 1.48 -20.27
N VAL A 134 -0.42 1.37 -20.43
CA VAL A 134 -1.21 0.17 -20.16
C VAL A 134 -1.88 -0.29 -21.46
N PRO A 135 -1.25 -1.21 -22.22
CA PRO A 135 -1.88 -1.81 -23.38
C PRO A 135 -3.16 -2.55 -23.00
N GLN A 136 -4.13 -2.54 -23.91
CA GLN A 136 -5.40 -3.25 -23.75
C GLN A 136 -5.18 -4.71 -23.33
N ALA A 137 -5.96 -5.17 -22.35
CA ALA A 137 -5.97 -6.54 -21.84
C ALA A 137 -4.60 -7.06 -21.35
N THR A 138 -3.68 -6.14 -21.01
CA THR A 138 -2.35 -6.45 -20.47
C THR A 138 -2.28 -5.99 -19.01
N THR A 139 -1.72 -6.84 -18.15
CA THR A 139 -1.42 -6.44 -16.77
C THR A 139 -0.05 -5.77 -16.75
N VAL A 140 -0.04 -4.49 -16.39
CA VAL A 140 1.17 -3.74 -16.12
C VAL A 140 1.34 -3.63 -14.61
N THR A 141 2.55 -3.86 -14.13
CA THR A 141 2.89 -3.75 -12.71
C THR A 141 4.13 -2.90 -12.56
N GLN A 142 4.01 -1.82 -11.81
CA GLN A 142 5.10 -0.90 -11.57
C GLN A 142 5.53 -0.96 -10.11
N PHE A 143 6.82 -0.79 -9.88
CA PHE A 143 7.42 -0.79 -8.56
C PHE A 143 8.28 0.44 -8.38
N PHE A 144 8.24 1.05 -7.19
CA PHE A 144 9.20 2.06 -6.80
C PHE A 144 9.47 1.99 -5.30
N ALA A 145 10.66 2.43 -4.91
CA ALA A 145 11.04 2.58 -3.52
C ALA A 145 10.74 4.00 -3.04
N ILE A 146 10.29 4.15 -1.80
CA ILE A 146 9.99 5.44 -1.18
C ILE A 146 10.39 5.44 0.30
N SER A 147 10.78 6.60 0.81
CA SER A 147 10.98 6.82 2.25
C SER A 147 9.87 7.70 2.78
N VAL A 148 9.10 7.18 3.74
CA VAL A 148 8.05 7.92 4.44
C VAL A 148 8.64 8.47 5.73
N SER A 149 8.45 9.77 6.00
CA SER A 149 9.12 10.45 7.13
C SER A 149 8.16 11.08 8.13
N ASP A 150 6.97 11.45 7.69
CA ASP A 150 5.95 12.16 8.46
C ASP A 150 4.86 11.23 9.04
N GLY A 151 4.90 9.95 8.68
CA GLY A 151 3.96 8.94 9.16
C GLY A 151 2.84 8.60 8.17
N GLN A 152 2.86 9.14 6.95
CA GLN A 152 1.84 8.89 5.95
C GLN A 152 2.45 8.94 4.55
N LEU A 153 2.11 7.96 3.71
CA LEU A 153 2.36 8.04 2.28
C LEU A 153 1.25 8.83 1.60
N ALA A 154 1.61 9.82 0.80
CA ALA A 154 0.73 10.44 -0.19
C ALA A 154 1.10 9.97 -1.60
N LEU A 155 0.16 9.33 -2.27
CA LEU A 155 0.27 8.83 -3.64
C LEU A 155 -0.69 9.62 -4.53
N ASP A 156 -0.19 10.44 -5.44
CA ASP A 156 -1.01 11.06 -6.46
C ASP A 156 -0.96 10.24 -7.76
N ILE A 157 -2.13 9.97 -8.33
CA ILE A 157 -2.28 9.38 -9.67
C ILE A 157 -2.92 10.43 -10.56
N ASP A 158 -2.32 10.63 -11.73
CA ASP A 158 -2.72 11.67 -12.68
C ASP A 158 -2.57 11.13 -14.11
N ASP A 159 -3.33 11.74 -15.02
CA ASP A 159 -3.11 11.62 -16.46
C ASP A 159 -3.17 13.06 -17.01
N PRO A 160 -2.03 13.64 -17.42
CA PRO A 160 -1.99 15.04 -17.81
C PRO A 160 -2.48 15.28 -19.24
N ASP A 161 -2.99 14.25 -19.94
CA ASP A 161 -3.53 14.42 -21.27
C ASP A 161 -4.77 15.32 -21.26
N PRO A 162 -4.90 16.23 -22.26
CA PRO A 162 -6.01 17.16 -22.29
C PRO A 162 -7.35 16.43 -22.56
N PRO A 163 -8.45 16.81 -21.88
CA PRO A 163 -9.76 16.24 -22.15
C PRO A 163 -10.15 16.38 -23.63
N GLY A 164 -10.53 15.26 -24.27
CA GLY A 164 -10.90 15.22 -25.69
C GLY A 164 -9.72 15.12 -26.66
N GLY A 165 -8.53 14.75 -26.17
CA GLY A 165 -7.37 14.34 -26.97
C GLY A 165 -7.60 13.05 -27.78
N ALA A 166 -6.58 12.63 -28.54
CA ALA A 166 -6.66 11.48 -29.44
C ALA A 166 -6.47 10.12 -28.73
N LEU A 167 -6.05 10.13 -27.46
CA LEU A 167 -5.85 8.96 -26.59
C LEU A 167 -6.58 9.21 -25.26
N ASP A 168 -6.75 8.15 -24.47
CA ASP A 168 -7.58 8.10 -23.26
C ASP A 168 -7.02 9.07 -22.21
N ALA A 169 -7.85 9.97 -21.64
CA ALA A 169 -7.40 10.97 -20.67
C ALA A 169 -7.68 10.54 -19.21
N ASP A 170 -7.99 9.25 -19.02
CA ASP A 170 -8.33 8.68 -17.74
C ASP A 170 -7.15 7.83 -17.24
N TRP A 171 -6.64 8.12 -16.04
CA TRP A 171 -5.78 7.16 -15.36
C TRP A 171 -6.62 6.00 -14.82
N ILE A 172 -6.02 4.81 -14.71
CA ILE A 172 -6.63 3.65 -14.04
C ILE A 172 -5.75 3.15 -12.89
N LEU A 173 -6.34 2.48 -11.91
CA LEU A 173 -5.61 1.76 -10.87
C LEU A 173 -6.42 0.58 -10.34
N ASN A 174 -5.86 -0.62 -10.38
CA ASN A 174 -6.50 -1.85 -9.92
C ASN A 174 -6.12 -2.21 -8.48
N GLY A 175 -4.87 -1.95 -8.08
CA GLY A 175 -4.40 -2.36 -6.76
C GLY A 175 -3.11 -1.70 -6.31
N ILE A 176 -2.96 -1.64 -4.99
CA ILE A 176 -1.80 -1.06 -4.31
C ILE A 176 -1.27 -2.07 -3.29
N VAL A 177 0.02 -2.38 -3.37
CA VAL A 177 0.72 -3.15 -2.33
C VAL A 177 1.87 -2.32 -1.78
N ILE A 178 1.92 -2.17 -0.47
CA ILE A 178 2.96 -1.40 0.23
C ILE A 178 3.62 -2.31 1.25
N VAL A 179 4.93 -2.47 1.13
CA VAL A 179 5.72 -3.39 1.96
C VAL A 179 6.97 -2.70 2.50
N PRO A 180 7.31 -2.85 3.79
CA PRO A 180 8.53 -2.26 4.33
C PRO A 180 9.77 -2.97 3.78
N GLU A 181 10.84 -2.24 3.54
CA GLU A 181 12.16 -2.82 3.24
C GLU A 181 12.84 -3.35 4.51
N PRO A 182 13.57 -4.49 4.47
CA PRO A 182 13.87 -5.31 3.30
C PRO A 182 12.82 -6.41 3.00
N ALA A 183 11.65 -6.39 3.65
CA ALA A 183 10.66 -7.47 3.52
C ALA A 183 10.09 -7.60 2.10
N ALA A 184 10.14 -6.53 1.31
CA ALA A 184 9.72 -6.51 -0.09
C ALA A 184 10.46 -7.55 -0.95
N ALA A 185 11.78 -7.68 -0.77
CA ALA A 185 12.60 -8.60 -1.56
C ALA A 185 12.14 -10.07 -1.41
N ALA A 186 11.67 -10.47 -0.23
CA ALA A 186 11.18 -11.82 0.03
C ALA A 186 9.73 -12.03 -0.44
N LEU A 187 8.89 -10.99 -0.34
CA LEU A 187 7.48 -11.05 -0.73
C LEU A 187 7.32 -11.03 -2.26
N LEU A 188 8.09 -10.18 -2.96
CA LEU A 188 8.09 -10.08 -4.42
C LEU A 188 8.71 -11.31 -5.08
N ALA A 189 9.76 -11.90 -4.50
CA ALA A 189 10.35 -13.14 -4.99
C ALA A 189 9.45 -14.37 -4.83
N ALA A 190 8.47 -14.33 -3.92
CA ALA A 190 7.58 -15.45 -3.62
C ALA A 190 6.33 -15.52 -4.52
N GLY A 191 6.12 -14.55 -5.44
CA GLY A 191 4.97 -14.54 -6.35
C GLY A 191 3.65 -14.71 -5.63
N PHE A 192 3.22 -13.68 -4.87
CA PHE A 192 2.01 -13.70 -4.04
C PHE A 192 0.83 -14.40 -4.73
N PRO A 193 0.44 -15.59 -4.25
CA PRO A 193 -0.28 -15.72 -2.98
C PRO A 193 0.18 -16.93 -2.13
N ALA A 194 0.79 -16.69 -0.95
CA ALA A 194 0.81 -17.67 0.16
C ALA A 194 1.37 -17.06 1.46
N LEU A 195 0.58 -16.28 2.18
CA LEU A 195 0.89 -15.92 3.58
C LEU A 195 -0.14 -16.51 4.53
N LEU A 196 -0.27 -17.84 4.50
CA LEU A 196 -0.76 -18.57 5.68
C LEU A 196 -0.17 -19.98 5.79
N ARG A 197 1.08 -20.08 6.25
CA ARG A 197 1.46 -21.17 7.17
C ARG A 197 2.14 -20.59 8.40
N ARG A 198 1.30 -20.22 9.35
CA ARG A 198 1.71 -19.90 10.71
C ARG A 198 2.26 -21.16 11.40
N ARG A 199 3.44 -20.94 12.00
CA ARG A 199 4.03 -21.60 13.18
C ARG A 199 4.67 -22.97 13.00
N ARG A 200 6.01 -22.94 13.18
CA ARG A 200 6.78 -23.98 13.87
C ARG A 200 5.97 -24.53 15.06
N LYS A 201 5.83 -25.84 15.13
CA LYS A 201 5.82 -26.55 16.42
C LYS A 201 7.18 -27.23 16.59
N ALA A 202 7.57 -27.30 17.86
CA ALA A 202 8.85 -27.69 18.42
C ALA A 202 9.49 -28.92 17.77
#